data_AF-A0A5S9MCI5-F1
#
_entry.id   AF-A0A5S9MCI5-F1
#
_cell.length_a   1.000
_cell.length_b   1.000
_cell.length_c   1.000
_cell.angle_alpha   90.00
_cell.angle_beta   90.00
_cell.angle_gamma   90.00
#
_symmetry.space_group_name_H-M   'P 1'
#
loop_
_entity.id
_entity.type
_entity.pdbx_description
1 polymer ?
#
loop_
_entity_poly.entity_id
_entity_poly.type
_entity_poly.pdbx_seq_one_letter_code
_entity_poly.pdbx_strand_id
1 'polypeptide(L)' 'MQLFHSNQQGITIKIGSENNLEAMENCSLITATYSIDQKSLGSIAVIGPTRMDYGRVVSLLHHVSKDLSNALSNLYDE' A
#
# COMPACT_ATOMS: atom_id res chain seq x y z
N MET A 1 -9.71 5.48 -14.53
CA MET A 1 -8.90 4.29 -14.16
C MET A 1 -8.31 4.54 -12.79
N GLN A 2 -8.81 3.86 -11.74
CA GLN A 2 -8.34 4.09 -10.37
C GLN A 2 -7.90 2.78 -9.74
N LEU A 3 -6.58 2.61 -9.62
CA LEU A 3 -5.95 1.47 -8.96
C LEU A 3 -5.95 1.61 -7.44
N PHE A 4 -5.88 2.86 -6.94
CA PHE A 4 -5.73 3.18 -5.53
C PHE A 4 -7.00 3.82 -4.96
N HIS A 5 -7.53 3.27 -3.88
CA HIS A 5 -8.57 3.93 -3.08
C HIS A 5 -7.90 4.53 -1.84
N SER A 6 -7.68 5.84 -1.85
CA SER A 6 -6.99 6.58 -0.78
C SER A 6 -7.74 6.64 0.55
N ASN A 7 -8.95 6.08 0.62
CA ASN A 7 -9.85 6.18 1.77
C ASN A 7 -9.86 4.94 2.68
N GLN A 8 -9.04 3.92 2.39
CA GLN A 8 -8.88 2.75 3.27
C GLN A 8 -7.60 2.90 4.08
N GLN A 9 -7.71 2.97 5.41
CA GLN A 9 -6.56 2.96 6.31
C GLN A 9 -6.00 1.54 6.47
N GLY A 10 -4.67 1.44 6.58
CA GLY A 10 -3.98 0.19 6.86
C GLY A 10 -3.51 -0.51 5.59
N ILE A 11 -3.54 -1.85 5.60
CA ILE A 11 -3.05 -2.70 4.51
C ILE A 11 -4.25 -3.31 3.77
N THR A 12 -4.26 -3.15 2.45
CA THR A 12 -5.25 -3.75 1.55
C THR A 12 -4.56 -4.65 0.54
N ILE A 13 -5.15 -5.81 0.26
CA ILE A 13 -4.66 -6.76 -0.74
C ILE A 13 -5.75 -6.96 -1.78
N LYS A 14 -5.38 -6.89 -3.06
CA LYS A 14 -6.22 -7.27 -4.21
C LYS A 14 -5.48 -8.29 -5.06
N ILE A 15 -6.14 -9.38 -5.42
CA ILE A 15 -5.54 -10.51 -6.14
C ILE A 15 -6.28 -10.73 -7.45
N GLY A 16 -5.53 -10.64 -8.55
CA GLY A 16 -5.99 -10.96 -9.89
C GLY A 16 -7.31 -10.30 -10.27
N SER A 17 -8.39 -11.09 -10.34
CA SER A 17 -9.73 -10.62 -10.70
C SER A 17 -10.36 -9.63 -9.72
N GLU A 18 -9.82 -9.48 -8.51
CA GLU A 18 -10.23 -8.43 -7.55
C GLU A 18 -9.75 -7.04 -7.98
N ASN A 19 -8.83 -6.96 -8.93
CA ASN A 19 -8.39 -5.69 -9.49
C ASN A 19 -9.46 -5.14 -10.44
N ASN A 20 -9.77 -3.85 -10.32
CA ASN A 20 -10.74 -3.15 -11.18
C ASN A 20 -10.21 -2.89 -12.61
N LEU A 21 -9.11 -3.54 -12.99
CA LEU A 21 -8.36 -3.33 -14.23
C LEU A 21 -8.00 -4.70 -14.81
N GLU A 22 -8.51 -4.99 -15.99
CA GLU A 22 -8.31 -6.28 -16.70
C GLU A 22 -6.82 -6.60 -16.91
N ALA A 23 -6.01 -5.57 -17.21
CA ALA A 23 -4.56 -5.72 -17.32
C ALA A 23 -3.85 -6.18 -16.02
N MET A 24 -4.53 -6.14 -14.87
CA MET A 24 -4.02 -6.58 -13.57
C MET A 24 -4.60 -7.93 -13.13
N GLU A 25 -5.34 -8.64 -13.98
CA GLU A 25 -5.95 -9.95 -13.65
C GLU A 25 -4.91 -11.02 -13.29
N ASN A 26 -3.67 -10.87 -13.76
CA ASN A 26 -2.55 -11.78 -13.43
C ASN A 26 -1.62 -11.22 -12.33
N CYS A 27 -2.00 -10.13 -11.68
CA CYS A 27 -1.19 -9.47 -10.66
C CYS A 27 -1.91 -9.38 -9.32
N SER A 28 -1.12 -9.34 -8.25
CA SER A 28 -1.56 -8.94 -6.93
C SER A 28 -1.09 -7.52 -6.64
N LEU A 29 -1.97 -6.72 -6.06
CA LEU A 29 -1.72 -5.35 -5.61
C LEU A 29 -1.86 -5.31 -4.09
N ILE A 30 -0.75 -5.08 -3.39
CA ILE A 30 -0.74 -4.91 -1.93
C ILE A 30 -0.47 -3.44 -1.66
N THR A 31 -1.37 -2.76 -0.96
CA THR A 31 -1.31 -1.33 -0.69
C THR A 31 -1.22 -1.09 0.82
N ALA A 32 -0.40 -0.13 1.25
CA ALA A 32 -0.34 0.34 2.63
C ALA A 32 -0.44 1.87 2.68
N THR A 33 -1.19 2.40 3.64
CA THR A 33 -1.26 3.85 3.87
C THR A 33 -0.15 4.36 4.77
N TYR A 34 0.35 5.56 4.48
CA TYR A 34 1.19 6.33 5.40
C TYR A 34 0.47 7.63 5.82
N SER A 35 0.76 8.07 7.04
CA SER A 35 0.22 9.28 7.65
C SER A 35 1.32 10.22 8.14
N ILE A 36 1.00 11.51 8.22
CA ILE A 36 1.73 12.55 8.97
C ILE A 36 0.71 13.21 9.88
N ASP A 37 1.07 13.51 11.13
CA ASP A 37 0.20 14.15 12.12
C ASP A 37 -1.19 13.53 12.21
N GLN A 38 -1.24 12.19 12.20
CA GLN A 38 -2.47 11.40 12.25
C GLN A 38 -3.40 11.56 11.04
N LYS A 39 -2.99 12.30 10.01
CA LYS A 39 -3.70 12.46 8.75
C LYS A 39 -3.12 11.50 7.71
N SER A 40 -3.95 10.57 7.24
CA SER A 40 -3.59 9.72 6.09
C SER A 40 -3.34 10.61 4.88
N LEU A 41 -2.11 10.59 4.37
CA LEU A 41 -1.69 11.45 3.27
C LEU A 41 -1.65 10.72 1.93
N GLY A 42 -1.38 9.42 1.95
CA GLY A 42 -1.20 8.67 0.73
C GLY A 42 -1.03 7.17 0.97
N SER A 43 -0.67 6.49 -0.10
CA SER A 43 -0.48 5.04 -0.09
C SER A 43 0.75 4.66 -0.90
N ILE A 44 1.44 3.63 -0.43
CA ILE A 44 2.47 2.90 -1.17
C ILE A 44 1.90 1.55 -1.59
N ALA A 45 2.40 0.99 -2.69
CA ALA A 45 1.92 -0.32 -3.15
C ALA A 45 3.02 -1.18 -3.77
N VAL A 46 2.83 -2.49 -3.65
CA VAL A 46 3.62 -3.53 -4.32
C VAL A 46 2.71 -4.22 -5.34
N ILE A 47 3.24 -4.34 -6.56
CA ILE A 47 2.63 -5.13 -7.63
C ILE A 47 3.50 -6.37 -7.83
N GLY A 48 2.88 -7.54 -7.78
CA GLY A 48 3.56 -8.83 -7.95
C GLY A 48 2.69 -9.86 -8.67
N PRO A 49 3.21 -11.07 -8.92
CA PRO A 49 2.40 -12.18 -9.41
C PRO A 49 1.36 -12.62 -8.36
N THR A 50 0.29 -13.27 -8.80
CA THR A 50 -0.78 -13.77 -7.91
C THR A 50 -0.30 -14.82 -6.89
N ARG A 51 0.79 -15.53 -7.19
CA ARG A 51 1.47 -16.45 -6.27
C ARG A 51 2.77 -15.83 -5.77
N MET A 52 2.74 -15.33 -4.54
CA MET A 52 3.89 -14.74 -3.84
C MET A 52 3.82 -15.04 -2.34
N ASP A 53 4.91 -14.78 -1.62
CA ASP A 53 4.93 -14.82 -0.15
C ASP A 53 4.27 -13.54 0.40
N TYR A 54 2.94 -13.61 0.58
CA TYR A 54 2.16 -12.50 1.10
C TYR A 54 2.58 -12.09 2.50
N GLY A 55 2.95 -13.04 3.37
CA GLY A 55 3.37 -12.74 4.73
C GLY A 55 4.60 -11.84 4.73
N ARG A 56 5.63 -12.23 3.97
CA ARG A 56 6.85 -11.45 3.83
C ARG A 56 6.58 -10.06 3.24
N VAL A 57 5.77 -9.96 2.19
CA VAL A 57 5.53 -8.67 1.52
C VAL A 57 4.67 -7.74 2.36
N VAL A 58 3.64 -8.26 3.03
CA VAL A 58 2.82 -7.48 3.98
C VAL A 58 3.68 -6.96 5.12
N SER A 59 4.53 -7.80 5.73
CA SER A 59 5.43 -7.37 6.79
C SER A 59 6.40 -6.28 6.33
N LEU A 60 7.00 -6.45 5.15
CA LEU A 60 7.91 -5.47 4.57
C LEU A 60 7.20 -4.14 4.29
N LEU A 61 6.05 -4.19 3.62
CA LEU A 61 5.30 -2.99 3.27
C LEU A 61 4.80 -2.23 4.52
N HIS A 62 4.44 -2.96 5.58
CA HIS A 62 4.08 -2.36 6.86
C HIS A 62 5.25 -1.60 7.50
N HIS A 63 6.46 -2.17 7.49
CA HIS A 63 7.65 -1.49 8.00
C HIS A 63 7.97 -0.25 7.17
N VAL A 64 7.96 -0.38 5.83
CA VAL A 64 8.23 0.74 4.92
C VAL A 64 7.20 1.86 5.10
N SER A 65 5.90 1.54 5.23
CA SER A 65 4.88 2.59 5.43
C SER A 65 5.07 3.32 6.76
N LYS A 66 5.42 2.59 7.83
CA LYS A 66 5.68 3.16 9.15
C LYS A 66 6.94 4.03 9.17
N ASP A 67 8.03 3.55 8.57
CA ASP A 67 9.29 4.29 8.50
C ASP A 67 9.13 5.55 7.64
N LEU A 68 8.39 5.45 6.54
CA LEU A 68 8.01 6.60 5.71
C LEU A 68 7.17 7.60 6.50
N SER A 69 6.17 7.14 7.24
CA SER A 69 5.39 7.99 8.15
C SER A 69 6.27 8.76 9.12
N ASN A 70 7.17 8.07 9.82
CA ASN A 70 8.06 8.72 10.78
C ASN A 70 9.01 9.72 10.11
N ALA A 71 9.60 9.34 8.97
CA ALA A 71 10.52 10.20 8.23
C ALA A 71 9.82 11.46 7.73
N LEU A 72 8.61 11.34 7.20
CA LEU A 72 7.85 12.49 6.74
C LEU A 72 7.38 13.35 7.92
N SER A 73 6.85 12.77 9.00
CA SER A 73 6.48 13.56 10.20
C SER A 73 7.64 14.41 10.69
N ASN A 74 8.84 13.83 10.79
CA ASN A 74 10.04 14.57 11.20
C ASN A 74 10.47 15.69 10.24
N LEU A 75 10.12 15.60 8.95
CA LEU A 75 10.44 16.60 7.94
C LEU A 75 9.44 17.76 7.88
N TYR A 76 8.19 17.52 8.30
CA TYR A 76 7.12 18.51 8.30
C TYR A 76 6.82 19.07 9.71
N ASP A 77 7.51 18.60 10.74
CA ASP A 77 7.55 19.15 12.12
C ASP A 77 8.32 20.49 12.21
N GLU A 78 8.08 21.42 11.26
CA GLU A 78 8.47 22.85 11.36
C GLU A 78 7.29 23.71 11.82
#